data_AF-A0AAU9IGP6-F1
#
_entry.id   AF-A0AAU9IGP6-F1
#
_cell.length_a   1.000
_cell.length_b   1.000
_cell.length_c   1.000
_cell.angle_alpha   90.00
_cell.angle_beta   90.00
_cell.angle_gamma   90.00
#
_symmetry.space_group_name_H-M   'P 1'
#
loop_
_entity.id
_entity.type
_entity.pdbx_description
1 polymer ?
#
loop_
_entity_poly.entity_id
_entity_poly.type
_entity_poly.pdbx_seq_one_letter_code
_entity_poly.pdbx_strand_id
1 'polypeptide(L)'
;MKHIEPVLCAEGIINGITLEIRQGSILDLDVDAIVNAANDKLGNLGGLAGQIINSAGPDVQKECDEYIRNNYFVKPGTVVETSAGKLNFKSIFHTVGPVFEGAKETEYQRETLFESILFPIIEANKLSYKSIGIPGISCGIFGYPIEKAALRHIEAFIVFAGNYQFYVEKISIKKVVFSLYTDTELNLFLDALMTKFKAFEYIKYLGLIKERELLPNHGYCEVCNHLIPDAENYMNISQLCCNKVCNFCIFQHQLSSCPRDGFLFPEDVRGSFGSYILCKDCKIYVNIESSVCSCRQLCYNCLVNNHRIFQDCVCICGQVIQFYS
;
A
#
# COMPACT_ATOMS: atom_id res chain seq x y z
N MET A 1 4.83 5.57 -28.28
CA MET A 1 3.73 5.79 -27.31
C MET A 1 3.26 7.22 -27.47
N LYS A 2 1.94 7.47 -27.49
CA LYS A 2 1.41 8.84 -27.60
C LYS A 2 1.72 9.58 -26.30
N HIS A 3 2.16 10.83 -26.40
CA HIS A 3 2.28 11.72 -25.25
C HIS A 3 0.88 11.97 -24.69
N ILE A 4 0.66 11.69 -23.39
CA ILE A 4 -0.61 11.88 -22.70
C ILE A 4 -0.32 12.77 -21.50
N GLU A 5 -0.85 13.99 -21.54
CA GLU A 5 -0.78 14.93 -20.41
C GLU A 5 -1.40 14.29 -19.16
N PRO A 6 -0.75 14.36 -17.98
CA PRO A 6 -1.24 13.71 -16.77
C PRO A 6 -2.57 14.26 -16.25
N VAL A 7 -3.64 13.50 -16.45
CA VAL A 7 -5.00 13.81 -15.94
C VAL A 7 -5.13 13.32 -14.51
N LEU A 8 -5.59 14.18 -13.60
CA LEU A 8 -5.92 13.81 -12.22
C LEU A 8 -7.19 12.96 -12.19
N CYS A 9 -7.08 11.73 -11.69
CA CYS A 9 -8.15 10.73 -11.64
C CYS A 9 -8.73 10.51 -10.25
N ALA A 10 -7.89 10.61 -9.22
CA ALA A 10 -8.32 10.62 -7.83
C ALA A 10 -7.33 11.37 -6.94
N GLU A 11 -7.82 11.85 -5.81
CA GLU A 11 -7.05 12.53 -4.78
C GLU A 11 -7.47 11.98 -3.41
N GLY A 12 -6.51 11.74 -2.52
CA GLY A 12 -6.77 11.36 -1.13
C GLY A 12 -5.83 12.09 -0.17
N ILE A 13 -6.27 12.34 1.06
CA ILE A 13 -5.48 13.07 2.07
C ILE A 13 -5.35 12.25 3.37
N ILE A 14 -4.13 12.22 3.91
CA ILE A 14 -3.80 11.67 5.24
C ILE A 14 -2.85 12.65 5.91
N ASN A 15 -3.17 13.14 7.11
CA ASN A 15 -2.34 14.07 7.89
C ASN A 15 -1.83 15.28 7.08
N GLY A 16 -2.67 15.81 6.17
CA GLY A 16 -2.30 16.92 5.28
C GLY A 16 -1.28 16.58 4.19
N ILE A 17 -1.03 15.29 3.92
CA ILE A 17 -0.23 14.80 2.80
C ILE A 17 -1.19 14.25 1.74
N THR A 18 -1.04 14.73 0.51
CA THR A 18 -1.92 14.40 -0.61
C THR A 18 -1.36 13.22 -1.40
N LEU A 19 -2.19 12.23 -1.68
CA LEU A 19 -2.00 11.22 -2.72
C LEU A 19 -2.81 11.63 -3.94
N GLU A 20 -2.18 11.75 -5.10
CA GLU A 20 -2.86 11.89 -6.38
C GLU A 20 -2.67 10.60 -7.21
N ILE A 21 -3.74 10.09 -7.79
CA ILE A 21 -3.67 9.07 -8.85
C ILE A 21 -3.93 9.78 -10.17
N ARG A 22 -2.95 9.72 -11.07
CA ARG A 22 -3.00 10.37 -12.39
C ARG A 22 -2.85 9.36 -13.51
N GLN A 23 -3.56 9.60 -14.61
CA GLN A 23 -3.32 8.90 -15.87
C GLN A 23 -2.44 9.76 -16.77
N GLY A 24 -1.28 9.25 -17.15
CA GLY A 24 -0.38 9.91 -18.09
C GLY A 24 1.09 9.57 -17.84
N SER A 25 1.94 10.27 -18.59
CA SER A 25 3.39 10.11 -18.52
C SER A 25 3.97 10.77 -17.27
N ILE A 26 4.79 10.02 -16.53
CA ILE A 26 5.48 10.52 -15.33
C ILE A 26 6.45 11.68 -15.65
N LEU A 27 6.91 11.76 -16.91
CA LEU A 27 7.83 12.81 -17.38
C LEU A 27 7.18 14.19 -17.47
N ASP A 28 5.85 14.24 -17.43
CA ASP A 28 5.06 15.46 -17.61
C ASP A 28 4.41 15.91 -16.29
N LEU A 29 4.80 15.31 -15.16
CA LEU A 29 4.30 15.70 -13.85
C LEU A 29 4.93 17.00 -13.36
N ASP A 30 4.13 17.80 -12.65
CA ASP A 30 4.61 18.93 -11.85
C ASP A 30 4.91 18.46 -10.42
N VAL A 31 6.11 17.90 -10.25
CA VAL A 31 6.65 17.37 -8.99
C VAL A 31 8.14 17.69 -8.84
N ASP A 32 8.65 17.65 -7.60
CA ASP A 32 10.06 17.91 -7.32
C ASP A 32 10.99 16.79 -7.83
N ALA A 33 10.58 15.53 -7.71
CA ALA A 33 11.37 14.38 -8.10
C ALA A 33 10.47 13.25 -8.65
N ILE A 34 11.06 12.34 -9.42
CA ILE A 34 10.37 11.16 -9.94
C ILE A 34 11.10 9.87 -9.59
N VAL A 35 10.36 8.77 -9.54
CA VAL A 35 10.91 7.43 -9.35
C VAL A 35 11.05 6.73 -10.69
N ASN A 36 12.22 6.15 -10.91
CA ASN A 36 12.49 5.24 -12.02
C ASN A 36 12.46 3.79 -11.50
N ALA A 37 11.54 2.97 -12.01
CA ALA A 37 11.50 1.53 -11.76
C ALA A 37 12.60 0.83 -12.60
N ALA A 38 13.80 0.74 -12.04
CA ALA A 38 15.01 0.27 -12.71
C ALA A 38 15.30 -1.22 -12.45
N ASN A 39 16.31 -1.75 -13.14
CA ASN A 39 16.93 -3.04 -12.81
C ASN A 39 18.15 -2.85 -11.90
N ASP A 40 18.66 -3.95 -11.36
CA ASP A 40 19.80 -4.00 -10.43
C ASP A 40 21.13 -3.49 -11.03
N LYS A 41 21.21 -3.34 -12.35
CA LYS A 41 22.38 -2.83 -13.06
C LYS A 41 22.26 -1.38 -13.53
N LEU A 42 21.13 -0.73 -13.27
CA LEU A 42 20.84 0.64 -13.72
C LEU A 42 21.19 0.90 -15.20
N GLY A 43 21.11 -0.12 -16.05
CA GLY A 43 21.62 -0.08 -17.43
C GLY A 43 20.80 -0.94 -18.37
N ASN A 44 20.92 -0.68 -19.68
CA ASN A 44 20.16 -1.35 -20.75
C ASN A 44 18.64 -1.36 -20.47
N LEU A 45 18.11 -0.23 -20.02
CA LEU A 45 16.74 -0.12 -19.53
C LEU A 45 15.73 -0.08 -20.69
N GLY A 46 14.75 -0.98 -20.66
CA GLY A 46 13.58 -0.96 -21.54
C GLY A 46 12.37 -0.27 -20.90
N GLY A 47 11.25 -0.17 -21.64
CA GLY A 47 9.99 0.36 -21.11
C GLY A 47 10.10 1.82 -20.62
N LEU A 48 9.41 2.13 -19.53
CA LEU A 48 9.41 3.46 -18.91
C LEU A 48 10.82 3.87 -18.44
N ALA A 49 11.59 2.94 -17.88
CA ALA A 49 12.92 3.24 -17.38
C ALA A 49 13.87 3.72 -18.49
N GLY A 50 13.82 3.06 -19.66
CA GLY A 50 14.54 3.52 -20.85
C GLY A 50 14.09 4.89 -21.32
N GLN A 51 12.78 5.17 -21.29
CA GLN A 51 12.25 6.50 -21.65
C GLN A 51 12.74 7.60 -20.71
N ILE A 52 12.77 7.33 -19.40
CA ILE A 52 13.28 8.28 -18.39
C ILE A 52 14.75 8.59 -18.66
N ILE A 53 15.60 7.57 -18.78
CA ILE A 53 17.04 7.76 -19.02
C ILE A 53 17.30 8.47 -20.34
N ASN A 54 16.63 8.06 -21.43
CA ASN A 54 16.80 8.70 -22.72
C ASN A 54 16.40 10.18 -22.70
N SER A 55 15.33 10.52 -21.97
CA SER A 55 14.85 11.90 -21.85
C SER A 55 15.73 12.74 -20.92
N ALA A 56 16.27 12.16 -19.85
CA ALA A 56 17.23 12.80 -18.96
C ALA A 56 18.59 13.04 -19.63
N GLY A 57 18.92 12.25 -20.65
CA GLY A 57 20.16 12.38 -21.40
C GLY A 57 21.31 11.59 -20.78
N PRO A 58 22.49 11.61 -21.42
CA PRO A 58 23.57 10.66 -21.14
C PRO A 58 24.22 10.84 -19.77
N ASP A 59 24.11 12.00 -19.13
CA ASP A 59 24.78 12.27 -17.86
C ASP A 59 24.19 11.45 -16.71
N VAL A 60 22.87 11.23 -16.71
CA VAL A 60 22.22 10.35 -15.71
C VAL A 60 22.70 8.91 -15.85
N GLN A 61 22.87 8.40 -17.07
CA GLN A 61 23.43 7.06 -17.26
C GLN A 61 24.88 6.98 -16.77
N LYS A 62 25.68 8.03 -16.91
CA LYS A 62 27.05 8.05 -16.37
C LYS A 62 27.07 7.98 -14.85
N GLU A 63 26.16 8.71 -14.17
CA GLU A 63 25.98 8.64 -12.72
C GLU A 63 25.57 7.22 -12.28
N CYS A 64 24.62 6.60 -12.98
CA CYS A 64 24.25 5.21 -12.78
C CYS A 64 25.44 4.25 -12.96
N ASP A 65 26.19 4.39 -14.05
CA ASP A 65 27.35 3.55 -14.35
C ASP A 65 28.45 3.71 -13.29
N GLU A 66 28.64 4.92 -12.76
CA GLU A 66 29.58 5.20 -11.66
C GLU A 66 29.13 4.54 -10.36
N TYR A 67 27.86 4.65 -10.02
CA TYR A 67 27.30 3.93 -8.88
C TYR A 67 27.56 2.42 -9.00
N ILE A 68 27.30 1.83 -10.16
CA ILE A 68 27.48 0.39 -10.39
C ILE A 68 28.95 -0.01 -10.37
N ARG A 69 29.86 0.82 -10.88
CA ARG A 69 31.31 0.58 -10.76
C ARG A 69 31.76 0.51 -9.30
N ASN A 70 31.18 1.32 -8.43
CA ASN A 70 31.54 1.39 -7.01
C ASN A 70 30.82 0.36 -6.13
N ASN A 71 29.59 -0.04 -6.50
CA ASN A 71 28.70 -0.85 -5.64
C ASN A 71 28.30 -2.21 -6.26
N TYR A 72 28.71 -2.51 -7.49
CA TYR A 72 28.42 -3.71 -8.28
C TYR A 72 26.96 -3.92 -8.73
N PHE A 73 25.98 -3.61 -7.88
CA PHE A 73 24.55 -3.69 -8.19
C PHE A 73 23.72 -2.87 -7.19
N VAL A 74 22.48 -2.57 -7.56
CA VAL A 74 21.46 -2.04 -6.66
C VAL A 74 20.66 -3.21 -6.09
N LYS A 75 20.63 -3.33 -4.76
CA LYS A 75 19.87 -4.37 -4.09
C LYS A 75 18.36 -4.12 -4.31
N PRO A 76 17.54 -5.14 -4.62
CA PRO A 76 16.09 -4.98 -4.64
C PRO A 76 15.56 -4.43 -3.32
N GLY A 77 14.57 -3.54 -3.39
CA GLY A 77 14.05 -2.85 -2.21
C GLY A 77 14.97 -1.74 -1.69
N THR A 78 15.92 -1.25 -2.49
CA THR A 78 16.73 -0.08 -2.17
C THR A 78 16.59 1.00 -3.24
N VAL A 79 17.07 2.21 -2.94
CA VAL A 79 16.94 3.38 -3.80
C VAL A 79 18.29 4.06 -3.99
N VAL A 80 18.54 4.55 -5.20
CA VAL A 80 19.70 5.36 -5.58
C VAL A 80 19.21 6.68 -6.16
N GLU A 81 19.71 7.80 -5.67
CA GLU A 81 19.45 9.12 -6.25
C GLU A 81 20.48 9.45 -7.33
N THR A 82 20.03 10.07 -8.42
CA THR A 82 20.86 10.75 -9.42
C THR A 82 20.28 12.13 -9.73
N SER A 83 21.04 12.96 -10.44
CA SER A 83 20.52 14.18 -11.04
C SER A 83 19.38 13.87 -12.02
N ALA A 84 18.55 14.85 -12.32
CA ALA A 84 17.51 14.71 -13.34
C ALA A 84 18.02 14.90 -14.78
N GLY A 85 19.32 15.19 -14.96
CA GLY A 85 19.90 15.54 -16.25
C GLY A 85 19.16 16.71 -16.91
N LYS A 86 18.56 16.43 -18.08
CA LYS A 86 17.79 17.41 -18.87
C LYS A 86 16.32 17.51 -18.48
N LEU A 87 15.81 16.65 -17.58
CA LEU A 87 14.43 16.71 -17.16
C LEU A 87 14.20 17.88 -16.21
N ASN A 88 12.97 18.39 -16.18
CA ASN A 88 12.55 19.46 -15.27
C ASN A 88 12.19 18.91 -13.88
N PHE A 89 13.06 18.08 -13.32
CA PHE A 89 12.97 17.57 -11.95
C PHE A 89 14.26 17.94 -11.22
N LYS A 90 14.24 17.89 -9.89
CA LYS A 90 15.45 18.10 -9.09
C LYS A 90 16.31 16.84 -9.07
N SER A 91 15.69 15.65 -9.02
CA SER A 91 16.40 14.37 -9.00
C SER A 91 15.52 13.20 -9.49
N ILE A 92 16.18 12.09 -9.82
CA ILE A 92 15.55 10.81 -10.14
C ILE A 92 15.94 9.79 -9.07
N PHE A 93 14.94 9.14 -8.48
CA PHE A 93 15.13 8.05 -7.53
C PHE A 93 14.99 6.71 -8.26
N HIS A 94 16.09 6.00 -8.45
CA HIS A 94 16.13 4.69 -9.07
C HIS A 94 15.90 3.61 -8.02
N THR A 95 14.84 2.83 -8.21
CA THR A 95 14.47 1.74 -7.29
C THR A 95 14.33 0.44 -8.05
N VAL A 96 14.63 -0.68 -7.40
CA VAL A 96 14.60 -2.01 -8.01
C VAL A 96 13.49 -2.83 -7.36
N GLY A 97 12.37 -2.92 -8.07
CA GLY A 97 11.25 -3.77 -7.69
C GLY A 97 11.54 -5.26 -7.86
N PRO A 98 10.71 -6.13 -7.30
CA PRO A 98 10.84 -7.57 -7.48
C PRO A 98 10.42 -7.99 -8.89
N VAL A 99 11.08 -9.03 -9.41
CA VAL A 99 10.64 -9.77 -10.60
C VAL A 99 9.64 -10.85 -10.17
N PHE A 100 8.53 -10.98 -10.91
CA PHE A 100 7.49 -11.95 -10.64
C PHE A 100 7.57 -13.12 -11.64
N GLU A 101 8.25 -14.21 -11.24
CA GLU A 101 8.50 -15.38 -12.10
C GLU A 101 7.68 -16.63 -11.68
N GLY A 102 6.76 -16.49 -10.72
CA GLY A 102 6.05 -17.62 -10.10
C GLY A 102 4.53 -17.53 -10.23
N ALA A 103 3.84 -18.65 -10.01
CA ALA A 103 2.37 -18.67 -9.94
C ALA A 103 1.82 -18.04 -8.64
N LYS A 104 2.65 -17.97 -7.59
CA LYS A 104 2.31 -17.39 -6.29
C LYS A 104 3.39 -16.39 -5.88
N GLU A 105 2.93 -15.35 -5.24
CA GLU A 105 3.77 -14.28 -4.70
C GLU A 105 4.42 -14.71 -3.38
N THR A 106 5.73 -14.51 -3.29
CA THR A 106 6.50 -14.79 -2.07
C THR A 106 6.48 -13.59 -1.13
N GLU A 107 6.78 -13.85 0.14
CA GLU A 107 6.96 -12.79 1.15
C GLU A 107 8.07 -11.81 0.73
N TYR A 108 9.20 -12.33 0.25
CA TYR A 108 10.30 -11.51 -0.26
C TYR A 108 9.83 -10.56 -1.38
N GLN A 109 9.04 -11.04 -2.33
CA GLN A 109 8.50 -10.21 -3.41
C GLN A 109 7.54 -9.15 -2.88
N ARG A 110 6.65 -9.49 -1.93
CA ARG A 110 5.78 -8.51 -1.29
C ARG A 110 6.55 -7.41 -0.61
N GLU A 111 7.54 -7.74 0.21
CA GLU A 111 8.30 -6.76 0.99
C GLU A 111 9.18 -5.92 0.07
N THR A 112 9.87 -6.54 -0.89
CA THR A 112 10.69 -5.82 -1.87
C THR A 112 9.87 -4.79 -2.63
N LEU A 113 8.64 -5.12 -3.05
CA LEU A 113 7.78 -4.15 -3.73
C LEU A 113 7.40 -2.99 -2.81
N PHE A 114 6.99 -3.30 -1.58
CA PHE A 114 6.63 -2.29 -0.59
C PHE A 114 7.80 -1.33 -0.29
N GLU A 115 8.99 -1.86 -0.04
CA GLU A 115 10.22 -1.09 0.18
C GLU A 115 10.58 -0.24 -1.05
N SER A 116 10.43 -0.79 -2.25
CA SER A 116 10.73 -0.09 -3.51
C SER A 116 9.84 1.13 -3.73
N ILE A 117 8.68 1.21 -3.08
CA ILE A 117 7.74 2.34 -3.12
C ILE A 117 8.00 3.28 -1.94
N LEU A 118 8.13 2.72 -0.73
CA LEU A 118 8.25 3.50 0.50
C LEU A 118 9.60 4.24 0.59
N PHE A 119 10.71 3.58 0.26
CA PHE A 119 12.04 4.16 0.47
C PHE A 119 12.34 5.37 -0.41
N PRO A 120 11.94 5.43 -1.70
CA PRO A 120 12.06 6.66 -2.47
C PRO A 120 11.31 7.84 -1.84
N ILE A 121 10.12 7.62 -1.25
CA ILE A 121 9.37 8.68 -0.56
C ILE A 121 10.13 9.14 0.69
N ILE A 122 10.68 8.20 1.45
CA ILE A 122 11.48 8.49 2.65
C ILE A 122 12.77 9.26 2.31
N GLU A 123 13.54 8.80 1.33
CA GLU A 123 14.77 9.50 0.90
C GLU A 123 14.45 10.88 0.36
N ALA A 124 13.38 11.02 -0.43
CA ALA A 124 12.95 12.32 -0.89
C ALA A 124 12.55 13.26 0.27
N ASN A 125 11.91 12.72 1.31
CA ASN A 125 11.58 13.48 2.50
C ASN A 125 12.84 13.97 3.25
N LYS A 126 13.84 13.10 3.41
CA LYS A 126 15.14 13.44 4.05
C LYS A 126 15.85 14.58 3.31
N LEU A 127 15.75 14.57 1.98
CA LEU A 127 16.31 15.61 1.10
C LEU A 127 15.42 16.84 0.97
N SER A 128 14.36 16.94 1.79
CA SER A 128 13.47 18.10 1.87
C SER A 128 12.65 18.42 0.61
N TYR A 129 12.49 17.45 -0.30
CA TYR A 129 11.58 17.57 -1.43
C TYR A 129 10.12 17.73 -0.96
N LYS A 130 9.31 18.39 -1.78
CA LYS A 130 7.88 18.66 -1.49
C LYS A 130 6.95 17.69 -2.18
N SER A 131 7.39 17.08 -3.27
CA SER A 131 6.55 16.15 -4.02
C SER A 131 7.34 15.11 -4.77
N ILE A 132 6.74 13.93 -4.97
CA ILE A 132 7.37 12.83 -5.69
C ILE A 132 6.36 12.10 -6.58
N GLY A 133 6.75 11.86 -7.84
CA GLY A 133 6.01 11.04 -8.79
C GLY A 133 6.52 9.61 -8.79
N ILE A 134 5.63 8.62 -8.75
CA ILE A 134 5.95 7.19 -8.71
C ILE A 134 5.12 6.46 -9.78
N PRO A 135 5.72 5.62 -10.64
CA PRO A 135 4.97 4.81 -11.59
C PRO A 135 4.38 3.56 -10.90
N GLY A 136 3.61 2.75 -11.64
CA GLY A 136 3.29 1.40 -11.20
C GLY A 136 4.53 0.50 -11.18
N ILE A 137 5.26 0.47 -10.07
CA ILE A 137 6.49 -0.31 -9.91
C ILE A 137 6.18 -1.80 -10.07
N SER A 138 6.99 -2.48 -10.89
CA SER A 138 6.84 -3.88 -11.28
C SER A 138 5.58 -4.27 -12.06
N CYS A 139 4.67 -3.33 -12.39
CA CYS A 139 3.45 -3.60 -13.17
C CYS A 139 3.70 -3.87 -14.68
N GLY A 140 4.91 -3.55 -15.17
CA GLY A 140 5.30 -3.72 -16.57
C GLY A 140 6.11 -5.00 -16.82
N ILE A 141 7.35 -4.84 -17.30
CA ILE A 141 8.23 -5.95 -17.71
C ILE A 141 8.44 -6.99 -16.61
N PHE A 142 8.45 -6.58 -15.34
CA PHE A 142 8.65 -7.48 -14.19
C PHE A 142 7.42 -8.35 -13.86
N GLY A 143 6.28 -8.12 -14.52
CA GLY A 143 5.14 -9.04 -14.55
C GLY A 143 4.39 -9.20 -13.22
N TYR A 144 4.57 -8.29 -12.26
CA TYR A 144 3.88 -8.37 -10.98
C TYR A 144 2.37 -8.16 -11.19
N PRO A 145 1.49 -8.99 -10.59
CA PRO A 145 0.05 -8.81 -10.73
C PRO A 145 -0.38 -7.41 -10.29
N ILE A 146 -1.00 -6.67 -11.22
CA ILE A 146 -1.26 -5.23 -11.07
C ILE A 146 -2.18 -4.97 -9.87
N GLU A 147 -3.16 -5.84 -9.63
CA GLU A 147 -4.10 -5.74 -8.50
C GLU A 147 -3.35 -5.74 -7.15
N LYS A 148 -2.35 -6.62 -7.03
CA LYS A 148 -1.53 -6.75 -5.82
C LYS A 148 -0.53 -5.63 -5.70
N ALA A 149 0.07 -5.22 -6.82
CA ALA A 149 0.97 -4.08 -6.86
C ALA A 149 0.23 -2.80 -6.44
N ALA A 150 -0.96 -2.56 -6.98
CA ALA A 150 -1.81 -1.42 -6.64
C ALA A 150 -2.07 -1.32 -5.13
N LEU A 151 -2.47 -2.43 -4.50
CA LEU A 151 -2.67 -2.50 -3.05
C LEU A 151 -1.39 -2.13 -2.28
N ARG A 152 -0.22 -2.65 -2.70
CA ARG A 152 1.06 -2.34 -2.04
C ARG A 152 1.48 -0.89 -2.21
N HIS A 153 1.17 -0.25 -3.33
CA HIS A 153 1.41 1.19 -3.53
C HIS A 153 0.58 2.04 -2.58
N ILE A 154 -0.72 1.75 -2.47
CA ILE A 154 -1.60 2.45 -1.52
C ILE A 154 -1.16 2.22 -0.07
N GLU A 155 -0.77 0.99 0.29
CA GLU A 155 -0.25 0.67 1.63
C GLU A 155 1.03 1.42 1.95
N ALA A 156 1.99 1.51 1.02
CA ALA A 156 3.22 2.26 1.22
C ALA A 156 2.96 3.75 1.45
N PHE A 157 2.02 4.35 0.69
CA PHE A 157 1.58 5.72 0.93
C PHE A 157 0.95 5.89 2.32
N ILE A 158 0.03 4.99 2.71
CA ILE A 158 -0.62 5.04 4.03
C ILE A 158 0.41 4.96 5.16
N VAL A 159 1.40 4.07 5.04
CA VAL A 159 2.46 3.95 6.05
C VAL A 159 3.30 5.23 6.12
N PHE A 160 3.68 5.80 4.97
CA PHE A 160 4.40 7.06 4.95
C PHE A 160 3.57 8.19 5.58
N ALA A 161 2.36 8.42 5.08
CA ALA A 161 1.56 9.58 5.49
C ALA A 161 0.96 9.44 6.90
N GLY A 162 0.60 8.22 7.30
CA GLY A 162 -0.03 7.93 8.59
C GLY A 162 0.98 7.76 9.73
N ASN A 163 2.06 7.02 9.50
CA ASN A 163 2.93 6.53 10.57
C ASN A 163 4.31 7.19 10.57
N TYR A 164 4.84 7.58 9.41
CA TYR A 164 6.24 8.04 9.33
C TYR A 164 6.50 9.30 10.16
N GLN A 165 5.49 10.16 10.32
CA GLN A 165 5.56 11.37 11.16
C GLN A 165 5.93 11.09 12.64
N PHE A 166 5.69 9.88 13.15
CA PHE A 166 6.07 9.51 14.52
C PHE A 166 7.55 9.17 14.66
N TYR A 167 8.27 9.02 13.55
CA TYR A 167 9.68 8.61 13.52
C TYR A 167 10.63 9.73 13.08
N VAL A 168 10.11 10.87 12.63
CA VAL A 168 10.91 11.99 12.14
C VAL A 168 10.42 13.33 12.69
N GLU A 169 11.34 14.28 12.84
CA GLU A 169 11.00 15.63 13.32
C GLU A 169 10.19 16.44 12.30
N LYS A 170 10.35 16.15 11.01
CA LYS A 170 9.78 16.96 9.94
C LYS A 170 9.40 16.13 8.72
N ILE A 171 8.16 16.32 8.28
CA ILE A 171 7.66 15.86 6.99
C ILE A 171 7.69 17.01 5.99
N SER A 172 8.57 16.89 4.99
CA SER A 172 8.75 17.84 3.90
C SER A 172 7.85 17.54 2.70
N ILE A 173 7.63 16.25 2.39
CA ILE A 173 6.74 15.78 1.33
C ILE A 173 5.29 16.16 1.66
N LYS A 174 4.62 16.81 0.71
CA LYS A 174 3.21 17.20 0.80
C LYS A 174 2.34 16.54 -0.27
N LYS A 175 2.94 16.04 -1.34
CA LYS A 175 2.24 15.41 -2.46
C LYS A 175 2.99 14.19 -2.98
N VAL A 176 2.33 13.04 -3.01
CA VAL A 176 2.80 11.83 -3.70
C VAL A 176 1.87 11.60 -4.89
N VAL A 177 2.42 11.36 -6.07
CA VAL A 177 1.65 11.14 -7.29
C VAL A 177 1.91 9.74 -7.83
N PHE A 178 0.89 8.91 -7.94
CA PHE A 178 0.95 7.66 -8.70
C PHE A 178 0.54 7.93 -10.15
N SER A 179 1.49 7.82 -11.08
CA SER A 179 1.27 8.05 -12.51
C SER A 179 1.18 6.73 -13.26
N LEU A 180 0.03 6.51 -13.89
CA LEU A 180 -0.32 5.23 -14.52
C LEU A 180 -0.60 5.48 -16.00
N TYR A 181 -0.14 4.58 -16.87
CA TYR A 181 -0.21 4.83 -18.31
C TYR A 181 -1.43 4.16 -18.93
N THR A 182 -1.80 2.95 -18.49
CA THR A 182 -2.91 2.20 -19.05
C THR A 182 -4.20 2.35 -18.25
N ASP A 183 -5.35 2.24 -18.91
CA ASP A 183 -6.66 2.23 -18.25
C ASP A 183 -6.78 1.08 -17.23
N THR A 184 -6.18 -0.08 -17.54
CA THR A 184 -6.19 -1.26 -16.65
C THR A 184 -5.44 -0.97 -15.36
N GLU A 185 -4.21 -0.46 -15.44
CA GLU A 185 -3.45 -0.07 -14.25
C GLU A 185 -4.18 0.99 -13.44
N LEU A 186 -4.71 2.01 -14.12
CA LEU A 186 -5.45 3.07 -13.47
C LEU A 186 -6.64 2.53 -12.66
N ASN A 187 -7.52 1.76 -13.30
CA ASN A 187 -8.72 1.25 -12.63
C ASN A 187 -8.37 0.39 -11.40
N LEU A 188 -7.32 -0.44 -11.49
CA LEU A 188 -6.90 -1.27 -10.37
C LEU A 188 -6.30 -0.46 -9.21
N PHE A 189 -5.63 0.66 -9.49
CA PHE A 189 -5.19 1.59 -8.45
C PHE A 189 -6.34 2.37 -7.82
N LEU A 190 -7.36 2.74 -8.60
CA LEU A 190 -8.58 3.35 -8.07
C LEU A 190 -9.34 2.37 -7.18
N ASP A 191 -9.47 1.10 -7.59
CA ASP A 191 -10.08 0.05 -6.79
C ASP A 191 -9.28 -0.20 -5.49
N ALA A 192 -7.95 -0.26 -5.57
CA ALA A 192 -7.10 -0.38 -4.39
C ALA A 192 -7.29 0.78 -3.41
N LEU A 193 -7.37 2.02 -3.90
CA LEU A 193 -7.67 3.20 -3.08
C LEU A 193 -9.04 3.06 -2.40
N MET A 194 -10.07 2.65 -3.15
CA MET A 194 -11.41 2.39 -2.61
C MET A 194 -11.41 1.35 -1.50
N THR A 195 -10.65 0.26 -1.61
CA THR A 195 -10.60 -0.77 -0.56
C THR A 195 -9.94 -0.29 0.75
N LYS A 196 -9.11 0.76 0.69
CA LYS A 196 -8.37 1.31 1.84
C LYS A 196 -8.94 2.65 2.32
N PHE A 197 -10.16 3.02 1.91
CA PHE A 197 -10.76 4.35 2.17
C PHE A 197 -10.74 4.77 3.64
N LYS A 198 -10.88 3.83 4.58
CA LYS A 198 -10.87 4.10 6.03
C LYS A 198 -9.57 4.72 6.54
N ALA A 199 -8.47 4.62 5.78
CA ALA A 199 -7.19 5.24 6.11
C ALA A 199 -7.12 6.73 5.76
N PHE A 200 -8.05 7.22 4.94
CA PHE A 200 -8.02 8.58 4.42
C PHE A 200 -9.02 9.47 5.13
N GLU A 201 -8.60 10.70 5.43
CA GLU A 201 -9.47 11.75 5.95
C GLU A 201 -10.43 12.25 4.87
N TYR A 202 -9.97 12.21 3.62
CA TYR A 202 -10.69 12.68 2.45
C TYR A 202 -10.26 11.89 1.21
N ILE A 203 -11.22 11.56 0.34
CA ILE A 203 -10.98 11.02 -1.00
C ILE A 203 -11.93 11.68 -1.99
N LYS A 204 -11.42 12.05 -3.18
CA LYS A 204 -12.17 12.56 -4.32
C LYS A 204 -11.80 11.82 -5.59
N TYR A 205 -12.79 11.40 -6.38
CA TYR A 205 -12.59 10.82 -7.70
C TYR A 205 -12.95 11.84 -8.78
N LEU A 206 -12.09 11.96 -9.79
CA LEU A 206 -12.08 13.02 -10.79
C LEU A 206 -11.86 12.41 -12.18
N GLY A 207 -12.90 12.01 -12.90
CA GLY A 207 -12.79 11.93 -14.37
C GLY A 207 -12.30 10.64 -15.02
N LEU A 208 -12.53 9.45 -14.43
CA LEU A 208 -12.68 8.21 -15.22
C LEU A 208 -13.78 7.32 -14.61
N ILE A 209 -14.99 7.88 -14.63
CA ILE A 209 -16.19 7.08 -14.90
C ILE A 209 -16.64 7.53 -16.29
N LYS A 210 -15.97 7.05 -17.35
CA LYS A 210 -16.65 6.97 -18.66
C LYS A 210 -17.76 5.97 -18.44
N GLU A 211 -18.96 6.40 -18.03
CA GLU A 211 -20.18 5.60 -18.02
C GLU A 211 -19.93 4.09 -17.80
N ARG A 212 -19.09 3.72 -16.82
CA ARG A 212 -19.55 2.68 -15.95
C ARG A 212 -20.68 3.42 -15.29
N GLU A 213 -21.90 2.99 -15.57
CA GLU A 213 -22.82 2.86 -14.46
C GLU A 213 -21.94 2.52 -13.25
N LEU A 214 -21.69 3.50 -12.37
CA LEU A 214 -21.94 3.23 -10.97
C LEU A 214 -23.36 2.72 -11.05
N LEU A 215 -23.49 1.40 -11.28
CA LEU A 215 -24.77 0.73 -11.20
C LEU A 215 -25.24 1.26 -9.87
N PRO A 216 -26.30 2.09 -9.82
CA PRO A 216 -26.69 2.84 -8.63
C PRO A 216 -26.87 1.92 -7.41
N ASN A 217 -26.89 0.63 -7.71
CA ASN A 217 -27.13 -0.49 -6.90
C ASN A 217 -25.85 -1.15 -6.35
N HIS A 218 -24.72 -0.53 -5.98
CA HIS A 218 -23.67 -1.29 -5.24
C HIS A 218 -23.48 -0.77 -3.82
N GLY A 219 -23.71 -1.65 -2.84
CA GLY A 219 -23.54 -1.37 -1.40
C GLY A 219 -22.23 -1.93 -0.88
N TYR A 220 -21.72 -1.41 0.23
CA TYR A 220 -20.48 -1.86 0.86
C TYR A 220 -20.77 -2.59 2.18
N CYS A 221 -20.27 -3.81 2.36
CA CYS A 221 -20.43 -4.52 3.64
C CYS A 221 -19.32 -4.15 4.63
N GLU A 222 -19.66 -3.44 5.71
CA GLU A 222 -18.69 -3.07 6.76
C GLU A 222 -18.16 -4.27 7.56
N VAL A 223 -18.83 -5.42 7.49
CA VAL A 223 -18.50 -6.63 8.27
C VAL A 223 -17.50 -7.53 7.54
N CYS A 224 -17.66 -7.73 6.23
CA CYS A 224 -16.82 -8.64 5.44
C CYS A 224 -15.94 -7.94 4.38
N ASN A 225 -15.99 -6.61 4.31
CA ASN A 225 -15.12 -5.77 3.47
C ASN A 225 -15.18 -6.14 1.97
N HIS A 226 -16.37 -6.51 1.49
CA HIS A 226 -16.67 -6.85 0.09
C HIS A 226 -17.70 -5.89 -0.53
N LEU A 227 -17.60 -5.70 -1.85
CA LEU A 227 -18.63 -5.04 -2.65
C LEU A 227 -19.88 -5.92 -2.75
N ILE A 228 -21.06 -5.34 -2.55
CA ILE A 228 -22.36 -5.99 -2.73
C ILE A 228 -23.02 -5.42 -3.99
N PRO A 229 -23.26 -6.25 -5.03
CA PRO A 229 -24.12 -5.89 -6.14
C PRO A 229 -25.62 -5.83 -5.77
N ASP A 230 -26.34 -4.90 -6.37
CA ASP A 230 -27.78 -4.59 -6.31
C ASP A 230 -28.43 -3.97 -5.04
N ALA A 231 -27.84 -2.92 -4.45
CA ALA A 231 -28.30 -2.23 -3.23
C ALA A 231 -29.56 -1.34 -3.33
N GLU A 232 -29.98 -0.84 -4.50
CA GLU A 232 -31.16 0.07 -4.60
C GLU A 232 -32.50 -0.62 -4.28
N ASN A 233 -32.59 -1.95 -4.41
CA ASN A 233 -33.79 -2.69 -4.02
C ASN A 233 -33.96 -2.85 -2.49
N TYR A 234 -33.04 -2.30 -1.70
CA TYR A 234 -33.05 -2.42 -0.24
C TYR A 234 -33.06 -1.02 0.38
N MET A 235 -34.27 -0.49 0.57
CA MET A 235 -34.57 0.86 1.04
C MET A 235 -34.09 1.21 2.48
N ASN A 236 -33.13 0.48 3.06
CA ASN A 236 -32.43 0.82 4.30
C ASN A 236 -31.19 -0.09 4.44
N ILE A 237 -30.00 0.46 4.23
CA ILE A 237 -28.72 -0.26 4.41
C ILE A 237 -28.56 -0.74 5.87
N SER A 238 -29.14 -0.02 6.85
CA SER A 238 -29.19 -0.43 8.25
C SER A 238 -30.11 -1.63 8.53
N GLN A 239 -31.06 -1.96 7.64
CA GLN A 239 -31.94 -3.13 7.79
C GLN A 239 -31.42 -4.39 7.10
N LEU A 240 -30.49 -4.27 6.14
CA LEU A 240 -29.87 -5.42 5.47
C LEU A 240 -28.93 -6.20 6.41
N CYS A 241 -28.19 -5.51 7.27
CA CYS A 241 -27.37 -6.16 8.31
C CYS A 241 -28.20 -6.95 9.33
N CYS A 242 -29.51 -6.73 9.41
CA CYS A 242 -30.35 -7.32 10.45
C CYS A 242 -31.34 -8.40 9.97
N ASN A 243 -31.59 -8.58 8.65
CA ASN A 243 -32.66 -9.53 8.27
C ASN A 243 -32.52 -10.39 7.01
N LYS A 244 -31.50 -10.27 6.14
CA LYS A 244 -31.25 -11.34 5.16
C LYS A 244 -29.76 -11.52 4.91
N VAL A 245 -29.37 -12.75 5.19
CA VAL A 245 -28.03 -13.29 5.17
C VAL A 245 -27.33 -13.05 3.84
N CYS A 246 -26.11 -12.51 3.90
CA CYS A 246 -25.16 -12.58 2.80
C CYS A 246 -24.90 -14.06 2.51
N ASN A 247 -25.39 -14.58 1.37
CA ASN A 247 -25.24 -15.98 0.97
C ASN A 247 -23.76 -16.45 0.93
N PHE A 248 -22.81 -15.51 0.88
CA PHE A 248 -21.38 -15.79 0.94
C PHE A 248 -20.91 -16.23 2.34
N CYS A 249 -21.49 -15.69 3.41
CA CYS A 249 -21.14 -16.06 4.80
C CYS A 249 -21.71 -17.42 5.24
N ILE A 250 -22.87 -17.83 4.71
CA ILE A 250 -23.45 -19.17 5.00
C ILE A 250 -22.55 -20.28 4.45
N PHE A 251 -22.02 -20.09 3.24
CA PHE A 251 -21.34 -21.14 2.50
C PHE A 251 -19.95 -21.48 3.07
N GLN A 252 -19.27 -20.52 3.70
CA GLN A 252 -17.93 -20.69 4.29
C GLN A 252 -17.95 -21.07 5.78
N HIS A 253 -19.00 -20.69 6.54
CA HIS A 253 -18.97 -20.79 8.01
C HIS A 253 -20.08 -21.64 8.65
N GLN A 254 -21.02 -22.23 7.89
CA GLN A 254 -22.13 -23.06 8.42
C GLN A 254 -22.89 -22.43 9.62
N LEU A 255 -23.03 -21.10 9.65
CA LEU A 255 -23.75 -20.42 10.72
C LEU A 255 -25.26 -20.38 10.40
N SER A 256 -26.08 -20.78 11.38
CA SER A 256 -27.55 -20.92 11.23
C SER A 256 -28.35 -19.66 11.53
N SER A 257 -27.76 -18.63 12.16
CA SER A 257 -28.39 -17.31 12.36
C SER A 257 -27.42 -16.27 12.96
N CYS A 258 -27.71 -14.97 12.75
CA CYS A 258 -27.01 -13.85 13.38
C CYS A 258 -27.51 -13.64 14.82
N PRO A 259 -26.66 -13.54 15.85
CA PRO A 259 -27.10 -13.22 17.19
C PRO A 259 -27.62 -11.78 17.23
N ARG A 260 -28.83 -11.60 17.77
CA ARG A 260 -29.68 -10.43 17.60
C ARG A 260 -29.49 -9.36 18.70
N ASP A 261 -28.52 -9.54 19.58
CA ASP A 261 -28.35 -8.67 20.76
C ASP A 261 -26.98 -7.98 20.74
N GLY A 262 -27.04 -6.64 20.81
CA GLY A 262 -25.90 -5.75 20.68
C GLY A 262 -24.85 -5.94 21.77
N PHE A 263 -23.59 -6.07 21.34
CA PHE A 263 -22.46 -5.74 22.19
C PHE A 263 -22.23 -4.23 22.12
N LEU A 264 -22.50 -3.55 23.23
CA LEU A 264 -21.94 -2.24 23.52
C LEU A 264 -20.42 -2.40 23.58
N PHE A 265 -19.70 -1.85 22.60
CA PHE A 265 -18.27 -1.64 22.74
C PHE A 265 -18.05 -0.55 23.81
N PRO A 266 -17.17 -0.76 24.80
CA PRO A 266 -16.71 0.32 25.66
C PRO A 266 -16.06 1.41 24.79
N GLU A 267 -16.32 2.69 25.10
CA GLU A 267 -15.97 3.89 24.31
C GLU A 267 -14.45 4.12 24.07
N ASP A 268 -13.56 3.18 24.44
CA ASP A 268 -12.12 3.40 24.51
C ASP A 268 -11.26 2.70 23.45
N VAL A 269 -11.84 2.11 22.39
CA VAL A 269 -11.04 1.47 21.33
C VAL A 269 -10.84 2.41 20.13
N ARG A 270 -9.88 3.34 20.25
CA ARG A 270 -9.32 4.05 19.09
C ARG A 270 -8.19 3.23 18.47
N GLY A 271 -8.43 2.75 17.25
CA GLY A 271 -7.40 2.46 16.26
C GLY A 271 -6.85 1.03 16.27
N SER A 272 -7.19 0.26 15.24
CA SER A 272 -6.38 -0.89 14.82
C SER A 272 -6.43 -1.06 13.29
N PHE A 273 -5.32 -0.67 12.65
CA PHE A 273 -4.97 -1.04 11.28
C PHE A 273 -4.04 -2.25 11.34
N GLY A 274 -4.42 -3.38 10.73
CA GLY A 274 -3.53 -4.52 10.45
C GLY A 274 -3.06 -5.30 11.70
N SER A 275 -3.19 -6.62 11.67
CA SER A 275 -2.92 -7.51 12.79
C SER A 275 -1.42 -7.72 13.03
N TYR A 276 -0.72 -6.70 13.55
CA TYR A 276 0.64 -6.79 14.06
C TYR A 276 0.67 -6.36 15.53
N ILE A 277 1.17 -7.23 16.42
CA ILE A 277 1.42 -6.86 17.82
C ILE A 277 2.90 -6.58 18.02
N LEU A 278 3.19 -5.42 18.62
CA LEU A 278 4.51 -5.06 19.11
C LEU A 278 4.68 -5.60 20.54
N CYS A 279 5.61 -6.52 20.74
CA CYS A 279 6.02 -6.88 22.10
C CYS A 279 6.74 -5.68 22.73
N LYS A 280 6.20 -5.12 23.81
CA LYS A 280 6.74 -3.90 24.44
C LYS A 280 8.15 -4.08 24.98
N ASP A 281 8.51 -5.31 25.34
CA ASP A 281 9.79 -5.63 25.98
C ASP A 281 10.90 -5.95 24.98
N CYS A 282 10.62 -6.69 23.90
CA CYS A 282 11.64 -7.08 22.92
C CYS A 282 11.60 -6.28 21.60
N LYS A 283 10.62 -5.38 21.41
CA LYS A 283 10.47 -4.51 20.23
C LYS A 283 10.41 -5.24 18.88
N ILE A 284 9.97 -6.50 18.86
CA ILE A 284 9.76 -7.30 17.65
C ILE A 284 8.28 -7.24 17.25
N TYR A 285 8.02 -7.14 15.94
CA TYR A 285 6.67 -7.21 15.36
C TYR A 285 6.30 -8.67 15.08
N VAL A 286 5.09 -9.06 15.49
CA VAL A 286 4.52 -10.39 15.21
C VAL A 286 3.27 -10.24 14.37
N ASN A 287 3.26 -10.88 13.20
CA ASN A 287 2.10 -10.97 12.30
C ASN A 287 1.13 -12.04 12.85
N ILE A 288 -0.17 -11.70 12.96
CA ILE A 288 -1.21 -12.58 13.52
C ILE A 288 -2.12 -13.19 12.44
N GLU A 289 -1.73 -13.18 11.16
CA GLU A 289 -2.48 -13.85 10.11
C GLU A 289 -2.20 -15.35 10.09
N SER A 290 -2.76 -16.08 11.07
CA SER A 290 -3.09 -17.49 10.91
C SER A 290 -4.09 -17.91 11.98
N SER A 291 -5.29 -18.33 11.55
CA SER A 291 -6.25 -19.17 12.27
C SER A 291 -5.81 -19.71 13.64
N VAL A 292 -6.49 -19.27 14.70
CA VAL A 292 -6.80 -20.02 15.95
C VAL A 292 -5.84 -21.19 16.28
N CYS A 293 -4.56 -20.94 16.53
CA CYS A 293 -3.65 -21.83 17.29
C CYS A 293 -2.19 -21.35 17.43
N SER A 294 -1.82 -20.14 16.98
CA SER A 294 -0.42 -19.70 17.04
C SER A 294 0.01 -19.02 18.35
N CYS A 295 -0.88 -18.84 19.33
CA CYS A 295 -0.47 -18.40 20.69
C CYS A 295 0.45 -19.40 21.39
N ARG A 296 0.54 -20.66 20.94
CA ARG A 296 1.44 -21.68 21.51
C ARG A 296 2.87 -21.64 20.95
N GLN A 297 3.13 -20.93 19.86
CA GLN A 297 4.43 -21.00 19.18
C GLN A 297 5.32 -19.76 19.36
N LEU A 298 4.89 -18.79 20.18
CA LEU A 298 5.64 -17.54 20.36
C LEU A 298 6.47 -17.57 21.65
N CYS A 299 7.78 -17.50 21.41
CA CYS A 299 8.86 -17.16 22.34
C CYS A 299 9.59 -18.35 23.02
N TYR A 300 10.36 -19.11 22.23
CA TYR A 300 11.42 -20.00 22.74
C TYR A 300 12.45 -19.24 23.60
N ASN A 301 12.58 -17.91 23.43
CA ASN A 301 13.42 -17.03 24.25
C ASN A 301 12.76 -16.56 25.57
N CYS A 302 11.43 -16.64 25.71
CA CYS A 302 10.73 -16.20 26.94
C CYS A 302 10.62 -17.33 27.96
N LEU A 303 10.64 -18.60 27.51
CA LEU A 303 10.65 -19.77 28.39
C LEU A 303 11.94 -19.91 29.21
N VAL A 304 13.04 -19.29 28.77
CA VAL A 304 14.37 -19.48 29.38
C VAL A 304 14.61 -18.57 30.59
N ASN A 305 13.91 -17.45 30.69
CA ASN A 305 14.11 -16.48 31.78
C ASN A 305 12.90 -16.46 32.72
N ASN A 306 12.90 -17.40 33.66
CA ASN A 306 12.01 -17.45 34.83
C ASN A 306 11.73 -16.05 35.41
N HIS A 307 10.47 -15.60 35.39
CA HIS A 307 9.67 -15.24 36.57
C HIS A 307 8.31 -14.63 36.16
N ARG A 308 7.24 -15.39 36.42
CA ARG A 308 5.84 -14.97 36.69
C ARG A 308 5.39 -13.59 36.16
N ILE A 309 4.93 -13.47 34.91
CA ILE A 309 3.94 -12.44 34.53
C ILE A 309 3.09 -12.96 33.35
N PHE A 310 2.03 -13.71 33.65
CA PHE A 310 0.89 -13.86 32.74
C PHE A 310 -0.37 -13.90 33.61
N GLN A 311 -0.82 -12.72 34.06
CA GLN A 311 -2.13 -12.60 34.71
C GLN A 311 -3.13 -11.75 33.92
N ASP A 312 -2.72 -10.91 32.98
CA ASP A 312 -3.66 -10.00 32.30
C ASP A 312 -3.47 -9.96 30.78
N CYS A 313 -3.77 -11.07 30.10
CA CYS A 313 -4.00 -11.05 28.64
C CYS A 313 -5.47 -11.38 28.37
N VAL A 314 -6.26 -10.36 28.04
CA VAL A 314 -7.64 -10.50 27.57
C VAL A 314 -7.61 -10.76 26.05
N CYS A 315 -8.04 -11.94 25.63
CA CYS A 315 -8.24 -12.26 24.22
C CYS A 315 -9.54 -11.59 23.73
N ILE A 316 -9.52 -10.98 22.53
CA ILE A 316 -10.65 -10.28 21.89
C ILE A 316 -11.67 -11.30 21.32
N CYS A 317 -12.06 -12.28 22.13
CA CYS A 317 -13.16 -13.20 21.84
C CYS A 317 -14.09 -13.43 23.05
N GLY A 318 -13.90 -12.71 24.15
CA GLY A 318 -14.83 -12.73 25.29
C GLY A 318 -14.84 -14.03 26.11
N GLN A 319 -13.89 -14.95 25.90
CA GLN A 319 -13.73 -16.09 26.81
C GLN A 319 -12.73 -15.79 27.93
N VAL A 320 -13.20 -15.90 29.18
CA VAL A 320 -12.36 -15.94 30.37
C VAL A 320 -11.56 -17.24 30.33
N ILE A 321 -10.24 -17.15 30.20
CA ILE A 321 -9.35 -18.29 30.36
C ILE A 321 -9.18 -18.50 31.87
N GLN A 322 -9.86 -19.50 32.45
CA GLN A 322 -9.56 -19.96 33.80
C GLN A 322 -8.28 -20.81 33.78
N PHE A 323 -7.29 -20.40 34.58
CA PHE A 323 -6.11 -21.21 34.84
C PHE A 323 -6.43 -22.18 35.98
N TYR A 324 -6.34 -23.49 35.74
CA TYR A 324 -6.22 -24.46 36.82
C TYR A 324 -4.74 -24.56 37.23
N SER A 325 -4.52 -24.52 38.54
CA SER A 325 -3.21 -24.57 39.22
C SER A 325 -2.38 -25.80 38.88
#